data_AF-A0A8R1EK27-F1
#
_entry.id   AF-A0A8R1EK27-F1
#
_cell.length_a   1.000
_cell.length_b   1.000
_cell.length_c   1.000
_cell.angle_alpha   90.00
_cell.angle_beta   90.00
_cell.angle_gamma   90.00
#
_symmetry.space_group_name_H-M   'P 1'
#
loop_
_entity.id
_entity.type
_entity.pdbx_description
1 polymer ?
#
loop_
_entity_poly.entity_id
_entity_poly.type
_entity_poly.pdbx_seq_one_letter_code
_entity_poly.pdbx_strand_id
1 'polypeptide(L)'
;MSGSALCEFAVRTAKNQARVFDDLVEKLGFTGTGGSQERVDYLRNLPIEKLTGRTGFTYDLSGFMSMCPNFDGDFFPKPLDELRKEASKKSVMTGISGNEGILFAFNHFKYTDYTDLLKQHIAVDYKQDVVDDVEGVRKEILDFYTKDYPTDDDHMMRRVAEFVGDSIFHTGILVDSSKCRRAWRRCLVLCVRLL
;
A
#
# COMPACT_ATOMS: atom_id res chain seq x y z
N MET A 1 -12.56 6.09 7.81
CA MET A 1 -13.36 4.96 7.24
C MET A 1 -12.50 4.37 6.15
N SER A 2 -12.30 3.04 6.15
CA SER A 2 -11.53 2.33 5.12
C SER A 2 -10.14 2.92 4.85
N GLY A 3 -9.50 3.42 5.91
CA GLY A 3 -8.17 4.02 5.81
C GLY A 3 -7.64 4.44 7.17
N SER A 4 -6.34 4.24 7.36
CA SER A 4 -5.56 4.72 8.50
C SER A 4 -4.13 5.01 8.03
N ALA A 5 -3.35 5.74 8.81
CA ALA A 5 -1.94 5.99 8.50
C ALA A 5 -1.06 4.73 8.52
N LEU A 6 -1.60 3.57 8.95
CA LEU A 6 -0.93 2.26 8.92
C LEU A 6 -1.38 1.37 7.76
N CYS A 7 -2.27 1.86 6.88
CA CYS A 7 -2.52 1.21 5.59
C CYS A 7 -1.29 1.37 4.70
N GLU A 8 -1.00 0.37 3.87
CA GLU A 8 0.19 0.33 3.00
C GLU A 8 0.34 1.62 2.18
N PHE A 9 -0.75 2.06 1.56
CA PHE A 9 -0.78 3.24 0.69
C PHE A 9 -0.70 4.59 1.42
N ALA A 10 -0.78 4.61 2.75
CA ALA A 10 -1.09 5.84 3.48
C ALA A 10 0.15 6.64 3.90
N VAL A 11 1.27 5.99 4.23
CA VAL A 11 2.52 6.68 4.58
C VAL A 11 3.74 5.85 4.18
N ARG A 12 4.72 6.48 3.54
CA ARG A 12 6.02 5.88 3.19
C ARG A 12 7.19 6.63 3.86
N THR A 13 8.35 5.99 3.99
CA THR A 13 9.58 6.70 4.41
C THR A 13 10.03 7.67 3.33
N ALA A 14 10.63 8.80 3.70
CA ALA A 14 11.17 9.76 2.72
C ALA A 14 12.21 9.11 1.79
N LYS A 15 13.05 8.21 2.32
CA LYS A 15 14.03 7.45 1.54
C LYS A 15 13.37 6.60 0.45
N ASN A 16 12.33 5.84 0.81
CA ASN A 16 11.64 5.00 -0.17
C ASN A 16 10.86 5.87 -1.16
N GLN A 17 10.22 6.95 -0.71
CA GLN A 17 9.52 7.87 -1.61
C GLN A 17 10.46 8.51 -2.63
N ALA A 18 11.68 8.90 -2.22
CA ALA A 18 12.69 9.42 -3.14
C ALA A 18 13.04 8.41 -4.23
N ARG A 19 13.27 7.13 -3.88
CA ARG A 19 13.57 6.06 -4.84
C ARG A 19 12.44 5.83 -5.85
N VAL A 20 11.17 5.91 -5.42
CA VAL A 20 10.03 5.82 -6.36
C VAL A 20 10.11 6.95 -7.40
N PHE A 21 10.48 8.15 -6.99
CA PHE A 21 10.63 9.29 -7.91
C PHE A 21 11.89 9.22 -8.78
N ASP A 22 12.97 8.62 -8.27
CA ASP A 22 14.17 8.35 -9.07
C ASP A 22 13.84 7.40 -10.23
N ASP A 23 13.15 6.30 -9.96
CA ASP A 23 12.67 5.39 -10.99
C ASP A 23 11.69 6.10 -11.96
N LEU A 24 10.79 6.94 -11.43
CA LEU A 24 9.76 7.62 -12.21
C LEU A 24 10.37 8.63 -13.19
N VAL A 25 11.30 9.47 -12.73
CA VAL A 25 11.88 10.53 -13.56
C VAL A 25 12.69 9.93 -14.72
N GLU A 26 13.41 8.84 -14.48
CA GLU A 26 14.15 8.11 -15.52
C GLU A 26 13.19 7.52 -16.56
N LYS A 27 12.09 6.88 -16.13
CA LYS A 27 11.10 6.32 -17.06
C LYS A 27 10.28 7.38 -17.79
N LEU A 28 10.21 8.59 -17.24
CA LEU A 28 9.69 9.77 -17.97
C LEU A 28 10.71 10.28 -19.00
N GLY A 29 11.93 9.74 -19.09
CA GLY A 29 12.92 10.05 -20.11
C GLY A 29 13.93 11.10 -19.70
N PHE A 30 14.16 11.28 -18.40
CA PHE A 30 15.28 12.07 -17.90
C PHE A 30 16.60 11.32 -18.13
N THR A 31 17.57 11.99 -18.74
CA THR A 31 18.91 11.44 -19.02
C THR A 31 20.04 12.26 -18.39
N GLY A 32 19.68 13.25 -17.57
CA GLY A 32 20.64 14.10 -16.89
C GLY A 32 21.40 13.36 -15.78
N THR A 33 22.54 13.91 -15.39
CA THR A 33 23.40 13.36 -14.32
C THR A 33 23.42 14.24 -13.07
N GLY A 34 22.76 15.40 -13.08
CA GLY A 34 22.71 16.28 -11.92
C GLY A 34 21.76 15.82 -10.83
N GLY A 35 21.85 16.55 -9.71
CA GLY A 35 21.11 16.25 -8.49
C GLY A 35 19.64 16.65 -8.54
N SER A 36 19.02 16.70 -7.36
CA SER A 36 17.56 16.88 -7.20
C SER A 36 16.98 18.10 -7.92
N GLN A 37 17.71 19.21 -7.98
CA GLN A 37 17.22 20.44 -8.63
C GLN A 37 17.00 20.25 -10.14
N GLU A 38 17.94 19.62 -10.83
CA GLU A 38 17.81 19.36 -12.27
C GLU A 38 16.64 18.42 -12.57
N ARG A 39 16.45 17.39 -11.73
CA ARG A 39 15.32 16.46 -11.83
C ARG A 39 13.99 17.18 -11.65
N VAL A 40 13.89 18.09 -10.68
CA VAL A 40 12.70 18.92 -10.45
C VAL A 40 12.43 19.84 -11.63
N ASP A 41 13.46 20.50 -12.17
CA ASP A 41 13.33 21.40 -13.31
C ASP A 41 12.89 20.63 -14.58
N TYR A 42 13.40 19.41 -14.78
CA TYR A 42 12.92 18.52 -15.83
C TYR A 42 11.42 18.22 -15.69
N LEU A 43 10.98 17.77 -14.51
CA LEU A 43 9.58 17.44 -14.25
C LEU A 43 8.66 18.66 -14.44
N ARG A 44 9.10 19.86 -14.05
CA ARG A 44 8.33 21.11 -14.24
C ARG A 44 8.14 21.50 -15.71
N ASN A 45 9.06 21.08 -16.57
CA ASN A 45 9.02 21.37 -18.01
C ASN A 45 8.36 20.23 -18.83
N LEU A 46 7.97 19.12 -18.19
CA LEU A 46 7.24 18.06 -18.88
C LEU A 46 5.81 18.51 -19.22
N PRO A 47 5.31 18.14 -20.41
CA PRO A 47 3.88 18.27 -20.71
C PRO A 47 3.03 17.55 -19.66
N ILE A 48 1.92 18.16 -19.26
CA ILE A 48 1.04 17.61 -18.23
C ILE A 48 0.53 16.21 -18.61
N GLU A 49 0.28 15.98 -19.90
CA GLU A 49 -0.19 14.70 -20.44
C GLU A 49 0.82 13.58 -20.20
N LYS A 50 2.11 13.92 -20.15
CA LYS A 50 3.19 12.97 -19.87
C LYS A 50 3.31 12.69 -18.36
N LEU A 51 3.03 13.68 -17.52
CA LEU A 51 2.97 13.52 -16.06
C LEU A 51 1.74 12.74 -15.59
N THR A 52 0.57 13.00 -16.20
CA THR A 52 -0.70 12.36 -15.84
C THR A 52 -1.03 11.13 -16.68
N GLY A 53 -0.20 10.83 -17.67
CA GLY A 53 -0.37 9.66 -18.53
C GLY A 53 -0.31 8.36 -17.72
N ARG A 54 -1.08 7.35 -18.14
CA ARG A 54 -0.93 5.99 -17.61
C ARG A 54 0.38 5.41 -18.14
N THR A 55 1.46 5.66 -17.42
CA THR A 55 2.82 5.22 -17.79
C THR A 55 3.02 3.71 -17.64
N GLY A 56 2.09 2.99 -16.98
CA GLY A 56 2.27 1.57 -16.65
C GLY A 56 3.45 1.33 -15.70
N PHE A 57 3.83 2.37 -14.96
CA PHE A 57 5.01 2.40 -14.12
C PHE A 57 4.92 1.39 -12.98
N THR A 58 5.80 0.39 -13.03
CA THR A 58 6.16 -0.44 -11.88
C THR A 58 7.47 0.08 -11.32
N TYR A 59 7.65 0.06 -10.00
CA TYR A 59 8.87 0.48 -9.33
C TYR A 59 9.39 -0.63 -8.42
N ASP A 60 10.65 -0.52 -8.04
CA ASP A 60 11.35 -1.59 -7.32
C ASP A 60 10.93 -1.72 -5.85
N LEU A 61 10.23 -0.72 -5.32
CA LEU A 61 9.73 -0.70 -3.94
C LEU A 61 8.34 -1.29 -3.80
N SER A 62 8.03 -1.77 -2.60
CA SER A 62 6.73 -2.37 -2.29
C SER A 62 5.60 -1.33 -2.37
N GLY A 63 4.41 -1.83 -2.69
CA GLY A 63 3.20 -1.02 -2.79
C GLY A 63 2.79 -0.63 -4.19
N PHE A 64 1.56 -0.15 -4.32
CA PHE A 64 0.97 0.21 -5.62
C PHE A 64 0.91 1.73 -5.87
N MET A 65 0.84 2.56 -4.82
CA MET A 65 0.74 4.03 -4.97
C MET A 65 2.11 4.71 -5.14
N SER A 66 2.35 5.33 -6.31
CA SER A 66 3.58 6.06 -6.58
C SER A 66 3.74 7.32 -5.71
N MET A 67 2.61 7.98 -5.39
CA MET A 67 2.59 9.17 -4.55
C MET A 67 1.70 8.94 -3.33
N CYS A 68 2.29 9.05 -2.15
CA CYS A 68 1.62 8.96 -0.87
C CYS A 68 2.26 9.96 0.10
N PRO A 69 1.59 10.31 1.21
CA PRO A 69 2.23 11.02 2.31
C PRO A 69 3.53 10.32 2.73
N ASN A 70 4.51 11.09 3.21
CA ASN A 70 5.77 10.53 3.65
C ASN A 70 6.26 11.12 4.96
N PHE A 71 7.13 10.38 5.66
CA PHE A 71 7.82 10.86 6.86
C PHE A 71 8.88 11.91 6.47
N ASP A 72 8.44 13.15 6.26
CA ASP A 72 9.21 14.27 5.76
C ASP A 72 10.02 15.02 6.83
N GLY A 73 9.74 14.78 8.12
CA GLY A 73 10.33 15.54 9.21
C GLY A 73 9.69 16.92 9.44
N ASP A 74 8.66 17.28 8.69
CA ASP A 74 7.90 18.54 8.79
C ASP A 74 6.44 18.24 9.17
N PHE A 75 5.61 17.83 8.20
CA PHE A 75 4.22 17.46 8.48
C PHE A 75 4.14 16.19 9.35
N PHE A 76 4.99 15.20 9.07
CA PHE A 76 5.21 14.04 9.94
C PHE A 76 6.60 14.14 10.57
N PRO A 77 6.76 14.87 11.70
CA PRO A 77 8.07 15.15 12.28
C PRO A 77 8.68 13.95 13.01
N LYS A 78 7.88 12.92 13.30
CA LYS A 78 8.28 11.73 14.07
C LYS A 78 7.50 10.49 13.59
N PRO A 79 7.95 9.27 13.92
CA PRO A 79 7.17 8.06 13.69
C PRO A 79 5.77 8.13 14.32
N LEU A 80 4.78 7.52 13.66
CA LEU A 80 3.37 7.54 14.08
C LEU A 80 3.15 7.07 15.53
N ASP A 81 3.98 6.15 16.02
CA ASP A 81 3.87 5.65 17.38
C ASP A 81 4.28 6.69 18.44
N GLU A 82 5.25 7.57 18.13
CA GLU A 82 5.59 8.70 19.00
C GLU A 82 4.53 9.81 18.92
N LEU A 83 4.10 10.14 17.70
CA LEU A 83 3.01 11.11 17.49
C LEU A 83 1.74 10.71 18.25
N ARG A 84 1.41 9.42 18.30
CA ARG A 84 0.23 8.91 19.01
C ARG A 84 0.31 9.11 20.54
N LYS A 85 1.51 9.12 21.12
CA LYS A 85 1.72 9.39 22.56
C LYS A 85 1.49 10.87 22.88
N GLU A 86 1.88 11.75 21.98
CA GLU A 86 1.78 13.21 22.11
C GLU A 86 0.39 13.75 21.74
N ALA A 87 -0.31 13.04 20.86
CA ALA A 87 -1.61 13.44 20.36
C ALA A 87 -2.69 13.49 21.45
N SER A 88 -3.56 14.49 21.35
CA SER A 88 -4.71 14.66 22.22
C SER A 88 -5.64 13.45 22.14
N LYS A 89 -6.06 12.91 23.29
CA LYS A 89 -6.99 11.78 23.36
C LYS A 89 -8.35 12.22 22.80
N LYS A 90 -8.78 11.59 21.71
CA LYS A 90 -10.10 11.83 21.09
C LYS A 90 -10.88 10.52 20.99
N SER A 91 -12.21 10.62 21.03
CA SER A 91 -13.05 9.47 20.69
C SER A 91 -12.99 9.27 19.19
N VAL A 92 -12.64 8.06 18.75
CA VAL A 92 -12.51 7.72 17.33
C VAL A 92 -13.50 6.61 16.99
N MET A 93 -14.23 6.82 15.89
CA MET A 93 -15.01 5.79 15.22
C MET A 93 -14.31 5.48 13.90
N THR A 94 -13.91 4.23 13.71
CA THR A 94 -13.31 3.74 12.47
C THR A 94 -14.04 2.49 12.01
N GLY A 95 -13.81 2.08 10.77
CA GLY A 95 -14.46 0.91 10.23
C GLY A 95 -13.96 0.50 8.86
N ILE A 96 -14.34 -0.72 8.48
CA ILE A 96 -14.02 -1.40 7.23
C ILE A 96 -15.29 -2.03 6.64
N SER A 97 -15.32 -2.12 5.31
CA SER A 97 -16.23 -2.98 4.56
C SER A 97 -15.71 -4.42 4.56
N GLY A 98 -16.58 -5.41 4.40
CA GLY A 98 -16.13 -6.81 4.28
C GLY A 98 -15.36 -7.12 3.00
N ASN A 99 -15.56 -6.33 1.95
CA ASN A 99 -15.08 -6.58 0.59
C ASN A 99 -14.23 -5.41 0.03
N GLU A 100 -13.37 -4.80 0.84
CA GLU A 100 -12.57 -3.62 0.46
C GLU A 100 -11.70 -3.88 -0.80
N GLY A 101 -11.21 -5.11 -0.97
CA GLY A 101 -10.26 -5.44 -2.03
C GLY A 101 -10.86 -5.61 -3.43
N ILE A 102 -12.18 -5.76 -3.59
CA ILE A 102 -12.79 -6.07 -4.90
C ILE A 102 -12.45 -5.02 -5.95
N LEU A 103 -12.46 -3.73 -5.57
CA LEU A 103 -12.20 -2.64 -6.51
C LEU A 103 -10.75 -2.65 -7.03
N PHE A 104 -9.81 -3.18 -6.25
CA PHE A 104 -8.37 -3.12 -6.56
C PHE A 104 -7.84 -4.46 -7.08
N ALA A 105 -8.50 -5.57 -6.77
CA ALA A 105 -8.05 -6.90 -7.13
C ALA A 105 -7.88 -7.13 -8.64
N PHE A 106 -8.75 -6.56 -9.48
CA PHE A 106 -8.88 -6.99 -10.88
C PHE A 106 -8.48 -5.95 -11.93
N ASN A 107 -7.93 -4.80 -11.52
CA ASN A 107 -7.73 -3.63 -12.40
C ASN A 107 -6.28 -3.35 -12.80
N HIS A 108 -5.31 -4.10 -12.29
CA HIS A 108 -3.88 -3.73 -12.37
C HIS A 108 -2.99 -4.71 -13.13
N PHE A 109 -3.41 -5.96 -13.29
CA PHE A 109 -2.56 -7.02 -13.83
C PHE A 109 -3.21 -7.74 -15.00
N LYS A 110 -2.35 -8.17 -15.93
CA LYS A 110 -2.69 -9.27 -16.84
C LYS A 110 -2.30 -10.56 -16.12
N TYR A 111 -3.20 -11.53 -16.06
CA TYR A 111 -3.01 -12.78 -15.35
C TYR A 111 -3.57 -13.93 -16.16
N THR A 112 -2.98 -15.12 -15.98
CA THR A 112 -3.45 -16.36 -16.63
C THR A 112 -4.60 -17.00 -15.87
N ASP A 113 -4.53 -16.95 -14.54
CA ASP A 113 -5.53 -17.47 -13.61
C ASP A 113 -5.48 -16.68 -12.29
N TYR A 114 -6.42 -16.93 -11.37
CA TYR A 114 -6.50 -16.21 -10.10
C TYR A 114 -5.36 -16.54 -9.12
N THR A 115 -4.69 -17.68 -9.27
CA THR A 115 -3.51 -18.01 -8.45
C THR A 115 -2.33 -17.16 -8.87
N ASP A 116 -2.12 -17.01 -10.18
CA ASP A 116 -1.13 -16.09 -10.75
C ASP A 116 -1.42 -14.65 -10.31
N LEU A 117 -2.68 -14.21 -10.40
CA LEU A 117 -3.09 -12.88 -9.93
C LEU A 117 -2.77 -12.65 -8.45
N LEU A 118 -3.07 -13.63 -7.58
CA LEU A 118 -2.76 -13.56 -6.16
C LEU A 118 -1.24 -13.42 -5.93
N LYS A 119 -0.43 -14.24 -6.61
CA LYS A 119 1.04 -14.15 -6.52
C LYS A 119 1.56 -12.78 -6.96
N GLN A 120 0.99 -12.19 -8.01
CA GLN A 120 1.37 -10.86 -8.49
C GLN A 120 1.07 -9.78 -7.45
N HIS A 121 -0.11 -9.79 -6.82
CA HIS A 121 -0.44 -8.85 -5.74
C HIS A 121 0.51 -9.01 -4.54
N ILE A 122 0.73 -10.25 -4.08
CA ILE A 122 1.68 -10.54 -2.99
C ILE A 122 3.09 -10.02 -3.35
N ALA A 123 3.52 -10.18 -4.60
CA ALA A 123 4.83 -9.73 -5.04
C ALA A 123 4.97 -8.20 -5.11
N VAL A 124 3.86 -7.48 -5.32
CA VAL A 124 3.85 -6.01 -5.26
C VAL A 124 3.94 -5.53 -3.82
N ASP A 125 3.22 -6.15 -2.89
CA ASP A 125 3.14 -5.70 -1.51
C ASP A 125 4.38 -6.09 -0.66
N TYR A 126 5.09 -7.16 -1.04
CA TYR A 126 6.19 -7.71 -0.25
C TYR A 126 7.46 -7.86 -1.08
N LYS A 127 8.33 -6.85 -1.06
CA LYS A 127 9.69 -6.86 -1.65
C LYS A 127 10.75 -6.65 -0.56
N GLN A 128 12.01 -6.55 -0.98
CA GLN A 128 13.18 -6.44 -0.08
C GLN A 128 13.15 -5.19 0.83
N ASP A 129 12.35 -4.17 0.50
CA ASP A 129 12.24 -2.97 1.31
C ASP A 129 11.33 -3.13 2.54
N VAL A 130 10.53 -4.21 2.61
CA VAL A 130 9.61 -4.48 3.73
C VAL A 130 9.89 -5.79 4.44
N VAL A 131 10.56 -6.76 3.80
CA VAL A 131 10.91 -8.06 4.39
C VAL A 131 12.31 -8.52 4.00
N ASP A 132 12.96 -9.25 4.91
CA ASP A 132 14.31 -9.80 4.68
C ASP A 132 14.28 -11.07 3.82
N ASP A 133 13.40 -12.02 4.15
CA ASP A 133 13.16 -13.27 3.40
C ASP A 133 11.94 -13.12 2.48
N VAL A 134 12.17 -12.52 1.31
CA VAL A 134 11.10 -12.25 0.33
C VAL A 134 10.40 -13.55 -0.11
N GLU A 135 11.14 -14.58 -0.48
CA GLU A 135 10.55 -15.83 -0.99
C GLU A 135 9.79 -16.60 0.09
N GLY A 136 10.36 -16.70 1.29
CA GLY A 136 9.70 -17.37 2.42
C GLY A 136 8.40 -16.69 2.82
N VAL A 137 8.42 -15.35 2.97
CA VAL A 137 7.21 -14.59 3.34
C VAL A 137 6.14 -14.68 2.26
N ARG A 138 6.49 -14.51 0.98
CA ARG A 138 5.52 -14.61 -0.12
C ARG A 138 4.88 -15.99 -0.18
N LYS A 139 5.66 -17.05 0.06
CA LYS A 139 5.15 -18.41 0.13
C LYS A 139 4.21 -18.61 1.32
N GLU A 140 4.58 -18.11 2.50
CA GLU A 140 3.73 -18.22 3.71
C GLU A 140 2.38 -17.54 3.51
N ILE A 141 2.37 -16.34 2.90
CA ILE A 141 1.14 -15.61 2.58
C ILE A 141 0.33 -16.40 1.55
N LEU A 142 0.94 -16.85 0.46
CA LEU A 142 0.22 -17.64 -0.55
C LEU A 142 -0.42 -18.88 0.08
N ASP A 143 0.34 -19.62 0.89
CA ASP A 143 -0.14 -20.80 1.61
C ASP A 143 -1.30 -20.42 2.55
N PHE A 144 -1.24 -19.31 3.28
CA PHE A 144 -2.32 -18.87 4.16
C PHE A 144 -3.66 -18.69 3.43
N TYR A 145 -3.65 -18.12 2.22
CA TYR A 145 -4.87 -17.88 1.45
C TYR A 145 -5.35 -19.08 0.61
N THR A 146 -4.49 -20.08 0.38
CA THR A 146 -4.78 -21.13 -0.63
C THR A 146 -4.72 -22.55 -0.08
N LYS A 147 -3.96 -22.78 1.00
CA LYS A 147 -3.78 -24.11 1.56
C LYS A 147 -5.11 -24.63 2.12
N ASP A 148 -5.42 -25.87 1.79
CA ASP A 148 -6.62 -26.58 2.23
C ASP A 148 -7.95 -25.97 1.71
N TYR A 149 -7.89 -25.09 0.70
CA TYR A 149 -9.06 -24.51 0.03
C TYR A 149 -9.27 -25.07 -1.39
N PRO A 150 -10.52 -25.05 -1.89
CA PRO A 150 -10.80 -25.33 -3.30
C PRO A 150 -10.03 -24.38 -4.22
N THR A 151 -9.57 -24.92 -5.35
CA THR A 151 -8.76 -24.19 -6.33
C THR A 151 -9.55 -23.81 -7.58
N ASP A 152 -10.89 -23.88 -7.53
CA ASP A 152 -11.74 -23.39 -8.61
C ASP A 152 -11.75 -21.86 -8.67
N ASP A 153 -12.10 -21.33 -9.84
CA ASP A 153 -12.03 -19.90 -10.15
C ASP A 153 -12.82 -19.03 -9.17
N ASP A 154 -14.02 -19.45 -8.77
CA ASP A 154 -14.88 -18.67 -7.87
C ASP A 154 -14.24 -18.53 -6.48
N HIS A 155 -13.65 -19.61 -5.96
CA HIS A 155 -12.93 -19.57 -4.69
C HIS A 155 -11.66 -18.75 -4.79
N MET A 156 -10.85 -18.97 -5.82
CA MET A 156 -9.59 -18.26 -5.99
C MET A 156 -9.79 -16.76 -6.23
N MET A 157 -10.82 -16.37 -6.99
CA MET A 157 -11.21 -14.97 -7.17
C MET A 157 -11.53 -14.30 -5.83
N ARG A 158 -12.25 -14.98 -4.93
CA ARG A 158 -12.54 -14.46 -3.58
C ARG A 158 -11.28 -14.31 -2.75
N ARG A 159 -10.36 -15.27 -2.81
CA ARG A 159 -9.06 -15.21 -2.10
C ARG A 159 -8.20 -14.05 -2.56
N VAL A 160 -8.17 -13.74 -3.86
CA VAL A 160 -7.52 -12.53 -4.37
C VAL A 160 -8.15 -11.29 -3.74
N ALA A 161 -9.48 -11.16 -3.80
CA ALA A 161 -10.18 -10.00 -3.26
C ALA A 161 -10.00 -9.83 -1.75
N GLU A 162 -9.97 -10.94 -1.00
CA GLU A 162 -9.69 -10.96 0.44
C GLU A 162 -8.26 -10.51 0.73
N PHE A 163 -7.24 -11.09 0.07
CA PHE A 163 -5.84 -10.70 0.26
C PHE A 163 -5.65 -9.21 0.01
N VAL A 164 -6.15 -8.69 -1.10
CA VAL A 164 -6.01 -7.27 -1.47
C VAL A 164 -6.74 -6.38 -0.46
N GLY A 165 -7.89 -6.79 0.06
CA GLY A 165 -8.59 -6.07 1.13
C GLY A 165 -7.79 -6.07 2.43
N ASP A 166 -7.21 -7.22 2.78
CA ASP A 166 -6.44 -7.42 4.00
C ASP A 166 -5.11 -6.66 3.99
N SER A 167 -4.39 -6.69 2.88
CA SER A 167 -3.07 -6.05 2.73
C SER A 167 -3.18 -4.53 2.65
N ILE A 168 -4.12 -4.02 1.86
CA ILE A 168 -4.24 -2.57 1.60
C ILE A 168 -5.01 -1.86 2.72
N PHE A 169 -6.08 -2.48 3.25
CA PHE A 169 -7.02 -1.80 4.15
C PHE A 169 -7.11 -2.43 5.54
N HIS A 170 -7.57 -3.69 5.63
CA HIS A 170 -8.05 -4.24 6.91
C HIS A 170 -6.95 -4.28 7.96
N THR A 171 -5.76 -4.79 7.62
CA THR A 171 -4.66 -4.94 8.58
C THR A 171 -4.25 -3.59 9.16
N GLY A 172 -4.07 -2.57 8.32
CA GLY A 172 -3.70 -1.23 8.76
C GLY A 172 -4.71 -0.64 9.74
N ILE A 173 -6.01 -0.78 9.44
CA ILE A 173 -7.09 -0.23 10.27
C ILE A 173 -7.26 -1.01 11.58
N LEU A 174 -7.13 -2.34 11.54
CA LEU A 174 -7.17 -3.17 12.75
C LEU A 174 -5.99 -2.87 13.68
N VAL A 175 -4.79 -2.70 13.15
CA VAL A 175 -3.61 -2.32 13.94
C VAL A 175 -3.77 -0.91 14.50
N ASP A 176 -4.20 0.07 13.70
CA ASP A 176 -4.36 1.44 14.16
C ASP A 176 -5.44 1.57 15.25
N SER A 177 -6.57 0.90 15.07
CA SER A 177 -7.64 0.86 16.07
C SER A 177 -7.19 0.21 17.38
N SER A 178 -6.39 -0.85 17.32
CA SER A 178 -5.78 -1.49 18.49
C SER A 178 -4.81 -0.54 19.21
N LYS A 179 -3.97 0.17 18.46
CA LYS A 179 -3.06 1.19 19.01
C LYS A 179 -3.84 2.36 19.64
N CYS A 180 -4.89 2.86 18.99
CA CYS A 180 -5.76 3.90 19.50
C CYS A 180 -6.50 3.48 20.78
N ARG A 181 -7.00 2.23 20.84
CA ARG A 181 -7.67 1.70 22.04
C ARG A 181 -6.73 1.65 23.24
N ARG A 182 -5.48 1.21 23.04
CA ARG A 182 -4.45 1.18 24.09
C ARG A 182 -4.09 2.58 24.59
N ALA A 183 -3.95 3.55 23.69
CA ALA A 183 -3.52 4.90 24.05
C ALA A 183 -4.65 5.76 24.65
N TRP A 184 -5.86 5.70 24.09
CA TRP A 184 -6.91 6.69 24.33
C TRP A 184 -8.20 6.13 24.97
N ARG A 185 -8.27 4.81 25.22
CA ARG A 185 -9.35 4.08 25.94
C ARG A 185 -10.77 4.18 25.37
N ARG A 186 -11.05 5.01 24.35
CA ARG A 186 -12.35 5.14 23.66
C ARG A 186 -12.21 5.10 22.13
N CYS A 187 -11.99 3.90 21.59
CA CYS A 187 -11.95 3.65 20.14
C CYS A 187 -12.98 2.56 19.77
N LEU A 188 -13.96 2.93 18.94
CA LEU A 188 -14.99 2.05 18.41
C LEU A 188 -14.62 1.65 16.97
N VAL A 189 -14.69 0.36 16.67
CA VAL A 189 -14.45 -0.20 15.33
C VAL A 189 -15.77 -0.80 14.84
N LEU A 190 -16.24 -0.35 13.69
CA LEU A 190 -17.43 -0.85 13.01
C LEU A 190 -17.01 -1.65 11.77
N CYS A 191 -17.45 -2.90 11.65
CA CYS A 191 -17.29 -3.67 10.41
C CYS A 191 -18.65 -3.78 9.74
N VAL A 192 -18.76 -3.33 8.48
CA VAL A 192 -19.98 -3.42 7.70
C VAL A 192 -19.77 -4.48 6.62
N ARG A 193 -20.40 -5.65 6.79
CA ARG A 193 -20.52 -6.63 5.70
C ARG A 193 -21.65 -6.17 4.78
N LEU A 194 -21.32 -5.73 3.58
CA LEU A 194 -22.30 -5.59 2.51
C LEU A 194 -22.70 -7.02 2.10
N LEU A 195 -23.98 -7.33 2.28
CA LEU A 195 -24.62 -8.60 1.91
C LEU A 195 -24.66 -8.78 0.39
#